data_AF-K2GE60-F1
#
_entry.id   AF-K2GE60-F1
#
_cell.length_a   1.000
_cell.length_b   1.000
_cell.length_c   1.000
_cell.angle_alpha   90.00
_cell.angle_beta   90.00
_cell.angle_gamma   90.00
#
_symmetry.space_group_name_H-M   'P 1'
#
loop_
_entity.id
_entity.type
_entity.pdbx_description
1 polymer ?
#
loop_
_entity_poly.entity_id
_entity_poly.type
_entity_poly.pdbx_seq_one_letter_code
_entity_poly.pdbx_strand_id
1 'polypeptide(L)'
;MSEQSVDIHNINPPTIVEKASKSKGLEHIPDDVKQILFLNWLVDARELYQEQENKVKQILINKTLQKAISEWHYAWWIEVKYIGEGLYMVKSIKKWNVTFYSNDNWESVFSVSWVREDPFIENNKALEDLWYIEKKEGETYNMYKISWYITLADWKKEPVPWEKINTDDIRYYKLWKDILFRADIYSKLFILKDKKPIEGKMLIYLIEGWSLKLEDLELFKQNNVIDDNMYLTWIRAFKQVIAFQCSDKRLIGLWIWIKESDLKRYTENTKYNISPELALECFKALPAEMRDISSPKK
;
A
#
# COMPACT_ATOMS: atom_id res chain seq x y z
N MET A 1 -9.01 26.35 -21.02
CA MET A 1 -7.84 25.56 -21.45
C MET A 1 -8.38 24.39 -22.24
N SER A 2 -8.01 24.29 -23.51
CA SER A 2 -8.52 23.27 -24.45
C SER A 2 -7.98 21.89 -24.07
N GLU A 3 -8.87 20.90 -23.99
CA GLU A 3 -8.52 19.48 -23.92
C GLU A 3 -7.63 19.13 -25.12
N GLN A 4 -6.36 18.81 -24.88
CA GLN A 4 -5.53 18.18 -25.90
C GLN A 4 -5.90 16.70 -25.94
N SER A 5 -6.75 16.32 -26.90
CA SER A 5 -6.97 14.93 -27.25
C SER A 5 -5.64 14.29 -27.64
N VAL A 6 -5.25 13.22 -26.94
CA VAL A 6 -4.14 12.38 -27.36
C VAL A 6 -4.45 11.86 -28.76
N ASP A 7 -3.62 12.20 -29.74
CA ASP A 7 -3.78 11.75 -31.11
C ASP A 7 -3.45 10.24 -31.20
N ILE A 8 -4.51 9.44 -31.15
CA ILE A 8 -4.48 7.98 -31.09
C ILE A 8 -3.80 7.39 -32.34
N HIS A 9 -3.72 8.15 -33.44
CA HIS A 9 -3.08 7.73 -34.69
C HIS A 9 -1.56 7.55 -34.58
N ASN A 10 -0.91 8.00 -33.50
CA ASN A 10 0.55 7.91 -33.32
C ASN A 10 1.03 6.76 -32.41
N ILE A 11 0.15 5.83 -32.04
CA ILE A 11 0.52 4.66 -31.22
C ILE A 11 0.74 3.45 -32.13
N ASN A 12 2.00 3.11 -32.38
CA ASN A 12 2.36 1.89 -33.10
C ASN A 12 1.98 0.64 -32.28
N PRO A 13 1.25 -0.32 -32.87
CA PRO A 13 0.85 -1.54 -32.17
C PRO A 13 2.06 -2.47 -31.93
N PRO A 14 2.01 -3.35 -30.92
CA PRO A 14 3.03 -4.37 -30.69
C PRO A 14 3.19 -5.30 -31.92
N THR A 15 4.38 -5.87 -32.09
CA THR A 15 4.75 -6.67 -33.27
C THR A 15 3.82 -7.86 -33.55
N ILE A 16 3.17 -8.43 -32.53
CA ILE A 16 2.21 -9.53 -32.68
C ILE A 16 0.89 -9.06 -33.33
N VAL A 17 0.46 -7.83 -33.02
CA VAL A 17 -0.71 -7.17 -33.60
C VAL A 17 -0.38 -6.65 -34.99
N GLU A 18 0.84 -6.16 -35.20
CA GLU A 18 1.33 -5.76 -36.52
C GLU A 18 1.39 -6.94 -37.51
N LYS A 19 1.66 -8.15 -37.00
CA LYS A 19 1.57 -9.40 -37.78
C LYS A 19 0.12 -9.82 -38.02
N ALA A 20 -0.76 -9.66 -37.05
CA ALA A 20 -2.18 -9.97 -37.19
C ALA A 20 -2.90 -9.01 -38.15
N SER A 21 -2.62 -7.71 -38.09
CA SER A 21 -3.21 -6.68 -38.96
C SER A 21 -2.76 -6.77 -40.41
N LYS A 22 -1.62 -7.42 -40.67
CA LYS A 22 -1.11 -7.78 -42.01
C LYS A 22 -1.61 -9.15 -42.49
N SER A 23 -2.47 -9.84 -41.72
CA SER A 23 -3.13 -11.04 -42.19
C SER A 23 -4.20 -10.68 -43.22
N LYS A 24 -4.32 -11.47 -44.29
CA LYS A 24 -5.24 -11.24 -45.42
C LYS A 24 -6.72 -11.05 -45.03
N GLY A 25 -7.10 -11.37 -43.79
CA GLY A 25 -8.47 -11.19 -43.28
C GLY A 25 -8.77 -9.79 -42.73
N LEU A 26 -7.77 -8.93 -42.49
CA LEU A 26 -7.95 -7.62 -41.83
C LEU A 26 -7.52 -6.42 -42.70
N GLU A 27 -7.12 -6.65 -43.96
CA GLU A 27 -6.65 -5.61 -44.89
C GLU A 27 -7.69 -4.53 -45.18
N HIS A 28 -8.98 -4.87 -45.16
CA HIS A 28 -10.08 -3.95 -45.49
C HIS A 28 -10.70 -3.24 -44.29
N ILE A 29 -10.18 -3.50 -43.08
CA ILE A 29 -10.69 -2.85 -41.87
C ILE A 29 -10.02 -1.47 -41.73
N PRO A 30 -10.80 -0.39 -41.54
CA PRO A 30 -10.27 0.93 -41.25
C PRO A 30 -9.34 0.95 -40.02
N ASP A 31 -8.29 1.79 -40.04
CA ASP A 31 -7.22 1.75 -39.03
C ASP A 31 -7.68 2.18 -37.63
N ASP A 32 -8.68 3.05 -37.56
CA ASP A 32 -9.43 3.41 -36.34
C ASP A 32 -10.17 2.20 -35.75
N VAL A 33 -10.78 1.36 -36.59
CA VAL A 33 -11.44 0.11 -36.14
C VAL A 33 -10.40 -0.92 -35.68
N LYS A 34 -9.23 -1.01 -36.33
CA LYS A 34 -8.12 -1.85 -35.85
C LYS A 34 -7.59 -1.39 -34.49
N GLN A 35 -7.56 -0.08 -34.24
CA GLN A 35 -7.17 0.50 -32.95
C GLN A 35 -8.21 0.27 -31.86
N ILE A 36 -9.51 0.34 -32.18
CA ILE A 36 -10.59 -0.02 -31.24
C ILE A 36 -10.52 -1.52 -30.90
N LEU A 37 -10.29 -2.38 -31.90
CA LEU A 37 -10.06 -3.81 -31.69
C LEU A 37 -8.80 -4.08 -30.86
N PHE A 38 -7.75 -3.24 -30.98
CA PHE A 38 -6.55 -3.31 -30.15
C PHE A 38 -6.80 -2.88 -28.70
N LEU A 39 -7.58 -1.81 -28.48
CA LEU A 39 -7.98 -1.37 -27.14
C LEU A 39 -8.92 -2.39 -26.48
N ASN A 40 -9.84 -2.99 -27.23
CA ASN A 40 -10.69 -4.08 -26.75
C ASN A 40 -9.88 -5.37 -26.50
N TRP A 41 -8.90 -5.67 -27.34
CA TRP A 41 -7.97 -6.76 -27.09
C TRP A 41 -7.11 -6.53 -25.84
N LEU A 42 -6.71 -5.30 -25.52
CA LEU A 42 -6.03 -4.97 -24.26
C LEU A 42 -6.93 -5.16 -23.04
N VAL A 43 -8.23 -4.95 -23.18
CA VAL A 43 -9.23 -5.26 -22.14
C VAL A 43 -9.38 -6.77 -21.95
N ASP A 44 -9.35 -7.55 -23.03
CA ASP A 44 -9.49 -9.02 -23.01
C ASP A 44 -8.16 -9.77 -22.72
N ALA A 45 -7.00 -9.15 -22.98
CA ALA A 45 -5.67 -9.73 -22.76
C ALA A 45 -5.24 -9.74 -21.28
N ARG A 46 -6.02 -9.08 -20.42
CA ARG A 46 -5.83 -8.94 -18.96
C ARG A 46 -5.67 -10.29 -18.24
N GLU A 47 -6.26 -11.36 -18.78
CA GLU A 47 -6.20 -12.71 -18.21
C GLU A 47 -5.10 -13.61 -18.83
N LEU A 48 -4.56 -13.27 -20.01
CA LEU A 48 -3.72 -14.19 -20.79
C LEU A 48 -2.26 -13.71 -21.01
N TYR A 49 -1.97 -12.40 -20.92
CA TYR A 49 -0.66 -11.85 -21.32
C TYR A 49 -0.13 -10.72 -20.43
N GLN A 50 -0.20 -10.91 -19.11
CA GLN A 50 0.12 -9.88 -18.10
C GLN A 50 1.53 -9.23 -18.26
N GLU A 51 2.54 -10.00 -18.70
CA GLU A 51 3.90 -9.45 -18.93
C GLU A 51 3.97 -8.49 -20.13
N GLN A 52 3.15 -8.72 -21.16
CA GLN A 52 3.10 -7.87 -22.36
C GLN A 52 2.26 -6.61 -22.11
N GLU A 53 1.18 -6.71 -21.33
CA GLU A 53 0.41 -5.57 -20.85
C GLU A 53 1.29 -4.60 -20.05
N ASN A 54 2.10 -5.12 -19.13
CA ASN A 54 3.03 -4.31 -18.34
C ASN A 54 4.05 -3.58 -19.22
N LYS A 55 4.59 -4.25 -20.25
CA LYS A 55 5.50 -3.64 -21.23
C LYS A 55 4.81 -2.54 -22.05
N VAL A 56 3.57 -2.76 -22.49
CA VAL A 56 2.79 -1.78 -23.26
C VAL A 56 2.41 -0.58 -22.41
N LYS A 57 1.96 -0.80 -21.17
CA LYS A 57 1.73 0.26 -20.18
C LYS A 57 3.00 1.05 -19.94
N GLN A 58 4.14 0.40 -19.71
CA GLN A 58 5.42 1.10 -19.55
C GLN A 58 5.81 1.94 -20.77
N ILE A 59 5.55 1.45 -21.99
CA ILE A 59 5.81 2.21 -23.22
C ILE A 59 4.86 3.43 -23.32
N LEU A 60 3.59 3.27 -22.98
CA LEU A 60 2.58 4.35 -22.99
C LEU A 60 2.88 5.41 -21.92
N ILE A 61 3.23 4.99 -20.71
CA ILE A 61 3.73 5.82 -19.62
C ILE A 61 4.95 6.58 -20.12
N ASN A 62 5.98 5.90 -20.61
CA ASN A 62 7.20 6.55 -21.07
C ASN A 62 6.93 7.57 -22.19
N LYS A 63 6.05 7.29 -23.15
CA LYS A 63 5.70 8.24 -24.22
C LYS A 63 4.85 9.43 -23.72
N THR A 64 3.87 9.17 -22.87
CA THR A 64 2.93 10.19 -22.35
C THR A 64 3.59 11.06 -21.30
N LEU A 65 4.33 10.44 -20.37
CA LEU A 65 5.19 11.14 -19.44
C LEU A 65 6.33 11.83 -20.17
N GLN A 66 7.05 11.26 -21.15
CA GLN A 66 8.10 12.03 -21.84
C GLN A 66 7.57 13.31 -22.49
N LYS A 67 6.36 13.28 -23.04
CA LYS A 67 5.68 14.47 -23.56
C LYS A 67 5.35 15.47 -22.45
N ALA A 68 4.71 15.04 -21.36
CA ALA A 68 4.42 15.89 -20.20
C ALA A 68 5.69 16.39 -19.47
N ILE A 69 6.74 15.57 -19.43
CA ILE A 69 8.07 15.81 -18.86
C ILE A 69 8.78 16.89 -19.69
N SER A 70 8.65 16.85 -21.02
CA SER A 70 9.24 17.87 -21.89
C SER A 70 8.57 19.25 -21.74
N GLU A 71 7.31 19.27 -21.33
CA GLU A 71 6.53 20.49 -21.13
C GLU A 71 6.63 21.04 -19.69
N TRP A 72 6.97 20.19 -18.71
CA TRP A 72 7.14 20.57 -17.30
C TRP A 72 8.63 20.57 -16.94
N HIS A 73 9.24 21.75 -16.74
CA HIS A 73 10.65 21.95 -16.38
C HIS A 73 11.16 21.19 -15.11
N TYR A 74 10.29 20.47 -14.41
CA TYR A 74 10.55 19.71 -13.18
C TYR A 74 10.69 18.20 -13.38
N ALA A 75 10.83 17.67 -14.59
CA ALA A 75 10.54 16.24 -14.80
C ALA A 75 11.72 15.38 -15.27
N TRP A 76 12.88 15.97 -15.53
CA TRP A 76 14.12 15.25 -15.94
C TRP A 76 14.80 14.47 -14.80
N TRP A 77 14.34 14.61 -13.55
CA TRP A 77 14.91 13.96 -12.38
C TRP A 77 14.04 12.83 -11.81
N ILE A 78 12.99 12.41 -12.51
CA ILE A 78 12.11 11.31 -12.08
C ILE A 78 12.00 10.17 -13.10
N GLU A 79 11.94 8.94 -12.60
CA GLU A 79 11.61 7.73 -13.35
C GLU A 79 10.30 7.18 -12.81
N VAL A 80 9.39 6.80 -13.72
CA VAL A 80 8.09 6.20 -13.36
C VAL A 80 8.02 4.79 -13.91
N LYS A 81 7.68 3.83 -13.06
CA LYS A 81 7.62 2.41 -13.43
C LYS A 81 6.31 1.78 -12.97
N TYR A 82 5.61 1.10 -13.87
CA TYR A 82 4.47 0.27 -13.49
C TYR A 82 4.97 -0.97 -12.73
N ILE A 83 4.41 -1.22 -11.55
CA ILE A 83 4.84 -2.32 -10.67
C ILE A 83 3.73 -3.36 -10.39
N GLY A 84 2.50 -3.12 -10.83
CA GLY A 84 1.37 -4.07 -10.72
C GLY A 84 0.10 -3.43 -10.16
N GLU A 85 -1.06 -4.06 -10.39
CA GLU A 85 -2.36 -3.68 -9.76
C GLU A 85 -2.78 -2.21 -9.94
N GLY A 86 -2.35 -1.54 -11.03
CA GLY A 86 -2.66 -0.11 -11.23
C GLY A 86 -1.78 0.83 -10.40
N LEU A 87 -0.64 0.31 -9.91
CA LEU A 87 0.32 1.02 -9.08
C LEU A 87 1.58 1.36 -9.88
N TYR A 88 2.01 2.60 -9.72
CA TYR A 88 3.17 3.19 -10.37
C TYR A 88 4.16 3.63 -9.31
N MET A 89 5.39 3.16 -9.41
CA MET A 89 6.50 3.61 -8.58
C MET A 89 7.14 4.84 -9.21
N VAL A 90 7.37 5.87 -8.40
CA VAL A 90 8.10 7.07 -8.79
C VAL A 90 9.45 7.10 -8.07
N LYS A 91 10.53 7.22 -8.84
CA LYS A 91 11.91 7.27 -8.37
C LYS A 91 12.54 8.60 -8.72
N SER A 92 13.41 9.10 -7.85
CA SER A 92 14.33 10.18 -8.21
C SER A 92 15.52 9.61 -8.96
N ILE A 93 15.75 10.02 -10.21
CA ILE A 93 16.94 9.65 -11.01
C ILE A 93 18.21 10.17 -10.35
N LYS A 94 18.16 11.36 -9.74
CA LYS A 94 19.34 11.96 -9.07
C LYS A 94 19.84 11.08 -7.91
N LYS A 95 18.92 10.61 -7.06
CA LYS A 95 19.27 9.87 -5.83
C LYS A 95 19.08 8.35 -5.97
N TRP A 96 18.52 7.89 -7.09
CA TRP A 96 18.07 6.52 -7.34
C TRP A 96 17.12 5.95 -6.27
N ASN A 97 16.38 6.83 -5.58
CA ASN A 97 15.49 6.47 -4.48
C ASN A 97 14.04 6.47 -4.92
N VAL A 98 13.26 5.49 -4.48
CA VAL A 98 11.79 5.56 -4.55
C VAL A 98 11.32 6.70 -3.65
N THR A 99 10.54 7.61 -4.23
CA THR A 99 9.97 8.76 -3.54
C THR A 99 8.55 8.46 -3.08
N PHE A 100 7.68 8.04 -4.00
CA PHE A 100 6.28 7.71 -3.72
C PHE A 100 5.72 6.71 -4.76
N TYR A 101 4.52 6.22 -4.48
CA TYR A 101 3.73 5.39 -5.37
C TYR A 101 2.42 6.08 -5.72
N SER A 102 1.92 5.85 -6.93
CA SER A 102 0.74 6.48 -7.48
C SER A 102 -0.23 5.46 -8.09
N ASN A 103 -1.52 5.78 -8.13
CA ASN A 103 -2.55 4.95 -8.78
C ASN A 103 -2.75 5.30 -10.28
N ASP A 104 -3.68 4.63 -10.95
CA ASP A 104 -4.05 4.89 -12.35
C ASP A 104 -4.57 6.31 -12.63
N ASN A 105 -5.01 7.03 -11.58
CA ASN A 105 -5.44 8.42 -11.66
C ASN A 105 -4.29 9.42 -11.43
N TRP A 106 -3.05 8.93 -11.31
CA TRP A 106 -1.87 9.74 -10.98
C TRP A 106 -1.90 10.43 -9.60
N GLU A 107 -2.76 9.94 -8.70
CA GLU A 107 -2.80 10.41 -7.31
C GLU A 107 -1.74 9.67 -6.50
N SER A 108 -1.06 10.37 -5.59
CA SER A 108 -0.11 9.74 -4.68
C SER A 108 -0.86 8.91 -3.64
N VAL A 109 -0.59 7.60 -3.61
CA VAL A 109 -1.23 6.66 -2.68
C VAL A 109 -0.31 6.23 -1.54
N PHE A 110 1.01 6.47 -1.66
CA PHE A 110 1.98 6.15 -0.60
C PHE A 110 3.29 6.91 -0.80
N SER A 111 3.75 7.66 0.19
CA SER A 111 5.01 8.41 0.13
C SER A 111 6.10 7.76 0.96
N VAL A 112 7.09 7.13 0.30
CA VAL A 112 8.23 6.53 1.00
C VAL A 112 9.09 7.60 1.66
N SER A 113 9.28 8.75 1.01
CA SER A 113 10.04 9.87 1.57
C SER A 113 9.46 10.35 2.89
N TRP A 114 8.14 10.48 2.98
CA TRP A 114 7.46 10.91 4.20
C TRP A 114 7.50 9.84 5.29
N VAL A 115 7.31 8.57 4.91
CA VAL A 115 7.39 7.44 5.85
C VAL A 115 8.79 7.35 6.49
N ARG A 116 9.87 7.64 5.76
CA ARG A 116 11.23 7.67 6.32
C ARG A 116 11.45 8.71 7.40
N GLU A 117 10.63 9.76 7.44
CA GLU A 117 10.69 10.83 8.45
C GLU A 117 9.95 10.44 9.74
N ASP A 118 9.26 9.28 9.79
CA ASP A 118 8.65 8.80 11.02
C ASP A 118 9.74 8.46 12.06
N PRO A 119 9.61 8.92 13.33
CA PRO A 119 10.65 8.70 14.35
C PRO A 119 10.99 7.22 14.62
N PHE A 120 10.02 6.31 14.47
CA PHE A 120 10.24 4.86 14.68
C PHE A 120 10.83 4.16 13.46
N ILE A 121 10.90 4.86 12.32
CA ILE A 121 11.61 4.41 11.11
C ILE A 121 13.00 5.02 11.09
N GLU A 122 13.13 6.31 11.42
CA GLU A 122 14.42 7.02 11.53
C GLU A 122 15.38 6.33 12.50
N ASN A 123 14.87 5.81 13.63
CA ASN A 123 15.65 5.05 14.60
C ASN A 123 15.77 3.53 14.30
N ASN A 124 15.33 3.10 13.11
CA ASN A 124 15.26 1.71 12.64
C ASN A 124 14.33 0.76 13.39
N LYS A 125 13.63 1.18 14.45
CA LYS A 125 12.86 0.25 15.30
C LYS A 125 11.80 -0.55 14.53
N ALA A 126 11.03 0.10 13.67
CA ALA A 126 10.00 -0.56 12.86
C ALA A 126 10.60 -1.51 11.80
N LEU A 127 11.77 -1.17 11.25
CA LEU A 127 12.51 -1.99 10.28
C LEU A 127 13.07 -3.25 10.95
N GLU A 128 13.73 -3.05 12.09
CA GLU A 128 14.36 -4.08 12.91
C GLU A 128 13.36 -5.16 13.32
N ASP A 129 12.19 -4.77 13.79
CA ASP A 129 11.11 -5.70 14.15
C ASP A 129 10.64 -6.61 13.03
N LEU A 130 10.80 -6.17 11.79
CA LEU A 130 10.44 -6.90 10.59
C LEU A 130 11.64 -7.62 9.98
N TRP A 131 12.80 -7.60 10.64
CA TRP A 131 14.07 -8.16 10.15
C TRP A 131 14.59 -7.47 8.89
N TYR A 132 14.45 -6.15 8.82
CA TYR A 132 15.01 -5.32 7.76
C TYR A 132 15.93 -4.23 8.30
N ILE A 133 16.78 -3.72 7.42
CA ILE A 133 17.56 -2.51 7.64
C ILE A 133 17.62 -1.71 6.34
N GLU A 134 17.49 -0.40 6.44
CA GLU A 134 17.79 0.50 5.33
C GLU A 134 19.17 1.10 5.54
N LYS A 135 20.05 0.95 4.55
CA LYS A 135 21.38 1.55 4.56
C LYS A 135 21.49 2.58 3.44
N LYS A 136 22.09 3.71 3.77
CA LYS A 136 22.45 4.71 2.77
C LYS A 136 23.85 4.40 2.21
N GLU A 137 23.90 4.06 0.93
CA GLU A 137 25.13 3.79 0.18
C GLU A 137 25.29 4.87 -0.88
N GLY A 138 26.14 5.86 -0.59
CA GLY A 138 26.21 7.09 -1.39
C GLY A 138 24.94 7.94 -1.21
N GLU A 139 24.25 8.24 -2.31
CA GLU A 139 22.96 8.97 -2.28
C GLU A 139 21.73 8.04 -2.25
N THR A 140 21.94 6.73 -2.38
CA THR A 140 20.87 5.74 -2.53
C THR A 140 20.62 5.00 -1.23
N TYR A 141 19.35 4.88 -0.88
CA TYR A 141 18.88 4.04 0.21
C TYR A 141 18.60 2.64 -0.32
N ASN A 142 19.28 1.66 0.26
CA ASN A 142 19.15 0.26 -0.06
C ASN A 142 18.55 -0.48 1.12
N MET A 143 17.46 -1.20 0.85
CA MET A 143 16.78 -2.02 1.84
C MET A 143 17.34 -3.43 1.81
N TYR A 144 17.58 -3.97 2.99
CA TYR A 144 18.19 -5.27 3.19
C TYR A 144 17.33 -6.11 4.12
N LYS A 145 17.08 -7.36 3.74
CA LYS A 145 16.49 -8.37 4.61
C LYS A 145 17.60 -9.07 5.38
N ILE A 146 17.33 -9.29 6.66
CA ILE A 146 18.25 -9.96 7.56
C ILE A 146 17.80 -11.41 7.71
N SER A 147 18.76 -12.32 7.59
CA SER A 147 18.48 -13.75 7.73
C SER A 147 18.06 -14.09 9.15
N TRP A 148 16.99 -14.89 9.27
CA TRP A 148 16.33 -15.26 10.53
C TRP A 148 17.22 -16.03 11.54
N TYR A 149 18.34 -16.59 11.09
CA TYR A 149 19.28 -17.33 11.94
C TYR A 149 20.37 -16.46 12.57
N ILE A 150 20.35 -15.14 12.33
CA ILE A 150 21.34 -14.19 12.84
C ILE A 150 20.81 -13.57 14.13
N THR A 151 21.64 -13.50 15.18
CA THR A 151 21.23 -12.85 16.43
C THR A 151 21.23 -11.33 16.29
N LEU A 152 20.44 -10.64 17.13
CA LEU A 152 20.44 -9.16 17.25
C LEU A 152 21.84 -8.59 17.58
N ALA A 153 22.72 -9.38 18.22
CA ALA A 153 24.10 -8.97 18.50
C ALA A 153 25.00 -9.09 17.27
N ASP A 154 24.67 -9.98 16.35
CA ASP A 154 25.40 -10.20 15.10
C ASP A 154 24.91 -9.27 13.97
N TRP A 155 23.74 -8.64 14.12
CA TRP A 155 23.22 -7.60 13.21
C TRP A 155 24.19 -6.46 12.94
N LYS A 156 24.99 -6.06 13.93
CA LYS A 156 25.90 -4.92 13.85
C LYS A 156 27.33 -5.32 13.49
N LYS A 157 27.61 -6.62 13.36
CA LYS A 157 28.96 -7.13 13.07
C LYS A 157 29.13 -7.31 11.58
N GLU A 158 30.02 -6.55 10.96
CA GLU A 158 30.37 -6.81 9.57
C GLU A 158 31.35 -7.99 9.46
N PRO A 159 31.20 -8.87 8.45
CA PRO A 159 30.17 -8.89 7.42
C PRO A 159 28.92 -9.69 7.85
N VAL A 160 27.73 -9.09 7.74
CA VAL A 160 26.45 -9.81 7.83
C VAL A 160 25.99 -10.17 6.40
N PRO A 161 25.55 -11.42 6.14
CA PRO A 161 24.92 -11.75 4.86
C PRO A 161 23.51 -11.15 4.81
N TRP A 162 23.45 -9.91 4.34
CA TRP A 162 22.21 -9.21 4.05
C TRP A 162 21.74 -9.49 2.63
N GLU A 163 20.46 -9.80 2.47
CA GLU A 163 19.83 -9.95 1.15
C GLU A 163 19.28 -8.59 0.70
N LYS A 164 19.81 -8.04 -0.39
CA LYS A 164 19.32 -6.76 -0.94
C LYS A 164 17.94 -6.94 -1.56
N ILE A 165 16.98 -6.12 -1.13
CA ILE A 165 15.63 -6.11 -1.71
C ILE A 165 15.62 -5.33 -3.02
N ASN A 166 15.02 -5.92 -4.05
CA ASN A 166 14.80 -5.24 -5.31
C ASN A 166 13.72 -4.15 -5.16
N THR A 167 14.09 -2.89 -5.38
CA THR A 167 13.18 -1.75 -5.24
C THR A 167 12.17 -1.61 -6.37
N ASP A 168 12.41 -2.28 -7.51
CA ASP A 168 11.55 -2.24 -8.70
C ASP A 168 10.33 -3.17 -8.64
N ASP A 169 10.15 -3.88 -7.53
CA ASP A 169 9.16 -4.93 -7.37
C ASP A 169 8.02 -4.46 -6.45
N ILE A 170 6.79 -4.89 -6.71
CA ILE A 170 5.63 -4.65 -5.83
C ILE A 170 5.86 -5.11 -4.39
N ARG A 171 6.74 -6.09 -4.17
CA ARG A 171 7.18 -6.51 -2.83
C ARG A 171 7.81 -5.38 -2.04
N TYR A 172 8.50 -4.45 -2.68
CA TYR A 172 9.09 -3.28 -2.01
C TYR A 172 8.01 -2.31 -1.53
N TYR A 173 6.94 -2.11 -2.30
CA TYR A 173 5.76 -1.35 -1.86
C TYR A 173 5.07 -2.01 -0.66
N LYS A 174 4.81 -3.32 -0.75
CA LYS A 174 4.18 -4.09 0.34
C LYS A 174 5.01 -4.04 1.62
N LEU A 175 6.33 -4.18 1.49
CA LEU A 175 7.28 -4.05 2.61
C LEU A 175 7.17 -2.69 3.31
N TRP A 176 7.17 -1.58 2.56
CA TRP A 176 7.03 -0.25 3.15
C TRP A 176 5.69 -0.04 3.86
N LYS A 177 4.60 -0.63 3.34
CA LYS A 177 3.32 -0.62 4.06
C LYS A 177 3.38 -1.38 5.38
N ASP A 178 4.10 -2.49 5.43
CA ASP A 178 4.28 -3.26 6.66
C ASP A 178 5.15 -2.52 7.68
N ILE A 179 6.22 -1.88 7.21
CA ILE A 179 7.10 -1.03 8.05
C ILE A 179 6.31 0.12 8.65
N LEU A 180 5.56 0.84 7.83
CA LEU A 180 4.73 1.95 8.28
C LEU A 180 3.68 1.48 9.29
N PHE A 181 3.01 0.37 9.00
CA PHE A 181 2.07 -0.22 9.93
C PHE A 181 2.72 -0.53 11.29
N ARG A 182 3.96 -1.04 11.30
CA ARG A 182 4.71 -1.27 12.55
C ARG A 182 5.06 0.03 13.28
N ALA A 183 5.45 1.08 12.54
CA ALA A 183 5.71 2.40 13.09
C ALA A 183 4.45 3.01 13.72
N ASP A 184 3.29 2.87 13.08
CA ASP A 184 2.01 3.35 13.60
C ASP A 184 1.63 2.70 14.94
N ILE A 185 1.90 1.39 15.09
CA ILE A 185 1.71 0.71 16.37
C ILE A 185 2.59 1.33 17.46
N TYR A 186 3.84 1.67 17.14
CA TYR A 186 4.72 2.35 18.09
C TYR A 186 4.25 3.76 18.43
N SER A 187 3.83 4.53 17.43
CA SER A 187 3.26 5.86 17.60
C SER A 187 2.04 5.82 18.52
N LYS A 188 1.12 4.88 18.29
CA LYS A 188 -0.03 4.64 19.16
C LYS A 188 0.37 4.35 20.62
N LEU A 189 1.28 3.40 20.82
CA LEU A 189 1.73 3.01 22.17
C LEU A 189 2.42 4.17 22.90
N PHE A 190 3.20 4.97 22.17
CA PHE A 190 3.85 6.16 22.70
C PHE A 190 2.84 7.23 23.12
N ILE A 191 1.82 7.49 22.30
CA ILE A 191 0.74 8.44 22.61
C ILE A 191 -0.03 8.01 23.86
N LEU A 192 -0.38 6.72 23.98
CA LEU A 192 -1.06 6.18 25.17
C LEU A 192 -0.22 6.32 26.43
N LYS A 193 1.09 6.05 26.33
CA LYS A 193 2.01 6.15 27.45
C LYS A 193 2.19 7.59 27.93
N ASP A 194 2.39 8.52 27.00
CA ASP A 194 2.66 9.92 27.30
C ASP A 194 1.38 10.75 27.52
N LYS A 195 0.22 10.19 27.20
CA LYS A 195 -1.10 10.84 27.26
C LYS A 195 -1.15 12.17 26.52
N LYS A 196 -0.43 12.26 25.41
CA LYS A 196 -0.35 13.48 24.59
C LYS A 196 -1.64 13.64 23.77
N PRO A 197 -2.23 14.84 23.70
CA PRO A 197 -3.31 15.11 22.77
C PRO A 197 -2.89 14.78 21.35
N ILE A 198 -3.75 14.09 20.61
CA ILE A 198 -3.53 13.75 19.21
C ILE A 198 -4.39 14.64 18.31
N GLU A 199 -3.83 15.08 17.20
CA GLU A 199 -4.61 15.80 16.19
C GLU A 199 -5.54 14.86 15.42
N GLY A 200 -6.72 15.36 15.02
CA GLY A 200 -7.69 14.56 14.26
C GLY A 200 -7.12 13.95 12.98
N LYS A 201 -6.21 14.64 12.28
CA LYS A 201 -5.57 14.13 11.05
C LYS A 201 -4.72 12.89 11.32
N MET A 202 -3.94 12.89 12.41
CA MET A 202 -3.13 11.73 12.79
C MET A 202 -4.03 10.56 13.21
N LEU A 203 -5.17 10.84 13.84
CA LEU A 203 -6.12 9.80 14.23
C LEU A 203 -6.82 9.14 13.02
N ILE A 204 -7.22 9.93 12.00
CA ILE A 204 -7.71 9.40 10.71
C ILE A 204 -6.68 8.43 10.15
N TYR A 205 -5.43 8.88 10.10
CA TYR A 205 -4.34 8.11 9.53
C TYR A 205 -4.14 6.76 10.22
N LEU A 206 -4.19 6.71 11.56
CA LEU A 206 -4.10 5.46 12.31
C LEU A 206 -5.32 4.54 12.10
N ILE A 207 -6.52 5.11 11.92
CA ILE A 207 -7.75 4.35 11.66
C ILE A 207 -7.72 3.77 10.24
N GLU A 208 -7.42 4.57 9.23
CA GLU A 208 -7.34 4.16 7.81
C GLU A 208 -6.14 3.25 7.54
N GLY A 209 -5.04 3.43 8.28
CA GLY A 209 -3.89 2.52 8.31
C GLY A 209 -4.16 1.21 9.05
N TRP A 210 -5.33 1.07 9.68
CA TRP A 210 -5.79 -0.09 10.44
C TRP A 210 -4.91 -0.45 11.65
N SER A 211 -4.14 0.51 12.16
CA SER A 211 -3.22 0.34 13.30
C SER A 211 -3.89 0.60 14.65
N LEU A 212 -5.11 1.14 14.64
CA LEU A 212 -5.92 1.45 15.81
C LEU A 212 -7.16 0.55 15.87
N LYS A 213 -7.43 -0.06 17.02
CA LYS A 213 -8.67 -0.82 17.31
C LYS A 213 -9.70 0.03 18.03
N LEU A 214 -10.92 -0.49 18.17
CA LEU A 214 -11.98 0.19 18.91
C LEU A 214 -11.61 0.43 20.40
N GLU A 215 -10.96 -0.54 21.05
CA GLU A 215 -10.50 -0.37 22.44
C GLU A 215 -9.41 0.69 22.55
N ASP A 216 -8.55 0.81 21.55
CA ASP A 216 -7.53 1.85 21.53
C ASP A 216 -8.20 3.24 21.52
N LEU A 217 -9.32 3.39 20.80
CA LEU A 217 -10.11 4.64 20.79
C LEU A 217 -10.75 4.92 22.16
N GLU A 218 -11.23 3.89 22.86
CA GLU A 218 -11.71 4.02 24.25
C GLU A 218 -10.58 4.44 25.19
N LEU A 219 -9.40 3.83 25.06
CA LEU A 219 -8.22 4.18 25.86
C LEU A 219 -7.75 5.61 25.58
N PHE A 220 -7.83 6.07 24.32
CA PHE A 220 -7.51 7.45 23.97
C PHE A 220 -8.45 8.41 24.69
N LYS A 221 -9.76 8.13 24.68
CA LYS A 221 -10.74 8.93 25.41
C LYS A 221 -10.50 8.91 26.92
N GLN A 222 -10.33 7.73 27.51
CA GLN A 222 -10.11 7.57 28.96
C GLN A 222 -8.85 8.29 29.45
N ASN A 223 -7.82 8.36 28.60
CA ASN A 223 -6.57 9.06 28.91
C ASN A 223 -6.56 10.54 28.51
N ASN A 224 -7.70 11.11 28.07
CA ASN A 224 -7.81 12.49 27.59
C ASN A 224 -6.85 12.82 26.42
N VAL A 225 -6.49 11.81 25.62
CA VAL A 225 -5.74 11.97 24.37
C VAL A 225 -6.62 12.56 23.27
N ILE A 226 -7.93 12.28 23.33
CA ILE A 226 -8.97 12.85 22.48
C ILE A 226 -10.14 13.34 23.33
N ASP A 227 -10.89 14.31 22.81
CA ASP A 227 -12.14 14.77 23.43
C ASP A 227 -13.36 13.92 23.01
N ASP A 228 -14.51 14.21 23.62
CA ASP A 228 -15.77 13.53 23.35
C ASP A 228 -16.25 13.68 21.89
N ASN A 229 -16.03 14.85 21.29
CA ASN A 229 -16.48 15.13 19.93
C ASN A 229 -15.65 14.35 18.91
N MET A 230 -14.33 14.29 19.11
CA MET A 230 -13.42 13.44 18.37
C MET A 230 -13.82 11.97 18.53
N TYR A 231 -14.04 11.50 19.76
CA TYR A 231 -14.44 10.11 20.00
C TYR A 231 -15.72 9.71 19.23
N LEU A 232 -16.76 10.54 19.30
CA LEU A 232 -18.02 10.29 18.57
C LEU A 232 -17.84 10.30 17.05
N THR A 233 -17.01 11.21 16.54
CA THR A 233 -16.66 11.30 15.12
C THR A 233 -15.95 10.03 14.66
N TRP A 234 -14.95 9.57 15.42
CA TRP A 234 -14.08 8.48 15.00
C TRP A 234 -14.66 7.10 15.23
N ILE A 235 -15.59 6.92 16.18
CA ILE A 235 -16.41 5.70 16.23
C ILE A 235 -17.14 5.48 14.92
N ARG A 236 -17.65 6.54 14.28
CA ARG A 236 -18.36 6.41 13.00
C ARG A 236 -17.42 5.99 11.88
N ALA A 237 -16.23 6.57 11.81
CA ALA A 237 -15.20 6.18 10.83
C ALA A 237 -14.74 4.74 11.05
N PHE A 238 -14.55 4.32 12.31
CA PHE A 238 -14.12 2.97 12.66
C PHE A 238 -15.08 1.89 12.13
N LYS A 239 -16.38 2.14 12.16
CA LYS A 239 -17.40 1.21 11.62
C LYS A 239 -17.22 0.92 10.13
N GLN A 240 -16.64 1.85 9.38
CA GLN A 240 -16.40 1.68 7.94
C GLN A 240 -15.20 0.77 7.68
N VAL A 241 -14.30 0.61 8.66
CA VAL A 241 -13.03 -0.12 8.49
C VAL A 241 -12.94 -1.42 9.31
N ILE A 242 -13.78 -1.60 10.33
CA ILE A 242 -13.70 -2.74 11.26
C ILE A 242 -13.77 -4.11 10.58
N ALA A 243 -14.59 -4.27 9.53
CA ALA A 243 -14.68 -5.52 8.78
C ALA A 243 -13.35 -5.87 8.08
N PHE A 244 -12.65 -4.85 7.54
CA PHE A 244 -11.33 -5.03 6.93
C PHE A 244 -10.28 -5.41 7.98
N GLN A 245 -10.31 -4.75 9.15
CA GLN A 245 -9.41 -5.09 10.26
C GLN A 245 -9.56 -6.54 10.74
N CYS A 246 -10.79 -7.08 10.75
CA CYS A 246 -11.02 -8.47 11.12
C CYS A 246 -10.33 -9.47 10.19
N SER A 247 -10.09 -9.10 8.93
CA SER A 247 -9.46 -9.94 7.91
C SER A 247 -7.94 -9.73 7.77
N ASP A 248 -7.37 -8.71 8.41
CA ASP A 248 -5.99 -8.31 8.18
C ASP A 248 -4.99 -9.22 8.93
N LYS A 249 -4.27 -10.02 8.15
CA LYS A 249 -3.24 -10.95 8.66
C LYS A 249 -2.04 -10.25 9.28
N ARG A 250 -1.76 -8.97 8.95
CA ARG A 250 -0.67 -8.21 9.56
C ARG A 250 -0.84 -8.07 11.08
N LEU A 251 -2.09 -8.05 11.56
CA LEU A 251 -2.41 -8.00 12.97
C LEU A 251 -2.08 -9.32 13.71
N ILE A 252 -2.06 -10.47 13.01
CA ILE A 252 -1.73 -11.79 13.59
C ILE A 252 -0.29 -11.80 14.08
N GLY A 253 0.66 -11.40 13.24
CA GLY A 253 2.09 -11.41 13.56
C GLY A 253 2.47 -10.50 14.72
N LEU A 254 1.59 -9.54 15.06
CA LEU A 254 1.77 -8.57 16.12
C LEU A 254 1.01 -8.91 17.41
N TRP A 255 0.24 -10.00 17.44
CA TRP A 255 -0.61 -10.35 18.59
C TRP A 255 -1.65 -9.30 18.97
N ILE A 256 -2.03 -8.46 18.00
CA ILE A 256 -3.03 -7.39 18.15
C ILE A 256 -4.22 -7.59 17.22
N TRP A 257 -4.56 -8.81 16.84
CA TRP A 257 -5.78 -9.06 16.08
C TRP A 257 -7.04 -8.83 16.91
N ILE A 258 -8.18 -8.72 16.23
CA ILE A 258 -9.50 -8.68 16.86
C ILE A 258 -9.93 -10.14 17.06
N LYS A 259 -10.22 -10.55 18.29
CA LYS A 259 -10.73 -11.90 18.57
C LYS A 259 -12.24 -11.95 18.42
N GLU A 260 -12.78 -13.16 18.33
CA GLU A 260 -14.23 -13.38 18.36
C GLU A 260 -14.86 -12.78 19.64
N SER A 261 -14.20 -12.91 20.80
CA SER A 261 -14.62 -12.28 22.05
C SER A 261 -14.66 -10.75 21.99
N ASP A 262 -13.71 -10.13 21.29
CA ASP A 262 -13.66 -8.68 21.12
C ASP A 262 -14.84 -8.23 20.25
N LEU A 263 -15.12 -8.94 19.15
CA LEU A 263 -16.29 -8.70 18.30
C LEU A 263 -17.60 -8.83 19.07
N LYS A 264 -17.76 -9.90 19.86
CA LYS A 264 -18.95 -10.08 20.71
C LYS A 264 -19.15 -8.88 21.63
N ARG A 265 -18.09 -8.47 22.34
CA ARG A 265 -18.11 -7.28 23.21
C ARG A 265 -18.50 -6.02 22.43
N TYR A 266 -17.99 -5.82 21.22
CA TYR A 266 -18.35 -4.64 20.42
C TYR A 266 -19.81 -4.63 20.01
N THR A 267 -20.37 -5.80 19.71
CA THR A 267 -21.77 -5.93 19.29
C THR A 267 -22.75 -5.82 20.46
N GLU A 268 -22.36 -6.29 21.65
CA GLU A 268 -23.18 -6.24 22.87
C GLU A 268 -23.17 -4.84 23.51
N ASN A 269 -22.08 -4.08 23.34
CA ASN A 269 -21.96 -2.75 23.91
C ASN A 269 -22.63 -1.69 23.02
N THR A 270 -23.81 -1.23 23.46
CA THR A 270 -24.64 -0.23 22.76
C THR A 270 -23.92 1.09 22.48
N LYS A 271 -22.83 1.41 23.20
CA LYS A 271 -22.00 2.60 22.94
C LYS A 271 -21.38 2.60 21.55
N TYR A 272 -21.09 1.42 21.00
CA TYR A 272 -20.48 1.32 19.68
C TYR A 272 -21.53 1.33 18.57
N ASN A 273 -22.77 0.95 18.85
CA ASN A 273 -23.88 0.96 17.88
C ASN A 273 -23.48 0.27 16.55
N ILE A 274 -22.90 -0.93 16.66
CA ILE A 274 -22.59 -1.79 15.51
C ILE A 274 -23.88 -2.45 15.06
N SER A 275 -24.23 -2.32 13.78
CA SER A 275 -25.46 -2.92 13.26
C SER A 275 -25.32 -4.45 13.16
N PRO A 276 -26.42 -5.22 13.23
CA PRO A 276 -26.39 -6.67 13.04
C PRO A 276 -25.73 -7.11 11.72
N GLU A 277 -25.90 -6.33 10.65
CA GLU A 277 -25.32 -6.59 9.34
C GLU A 277 -23.79 -6.45 9.37
N LEU A 278 -23.29 -5.35 9.92
CA LEU A 278 -21.85 -5.11 10.07
C LEU A 278 -21.20 -6.15 11.01
N ALA A 279 -21.90 -6.52 12.08
CA ALA A 279 -21.47 -7.61 12.97
C ALA A 279 -21.28 -8.92 12.21
N LEU A 280 -22.27 -9.30 11.39
CA LEU A 280 -22.20 -10.51 10.57
C LEU A 280 -21.04 -10.47 9.57
N GLU A 281 -20.78 -9.32 8.96
CA GLU A 281 -19.62 -9.12 8.07
C GLU A 281 -18.30 -9.32 8.81
N CYS A 282 -18.14 -8.73 10.01
CA CYS A 282 -16.96 -8.92 10.85
C CYS A 282 -16.73 -10.39 11.22
N PHE A 283 -17.77 -11.12 11.65
CA PHE A 283 -17.64 -12.54 11.99
C PHE A 283 -17.29 -13.42 10.77
N LYS A 284 -17.78 -13.06 9.57
CA LYS A 284 -17.42 -13.75 8.32
C LYS A 284 -15.97 -13.47 7.92
N ALA A 285 -15.51 -12.24 8.11
CA ALA A 285 -14.16 -11.80 7.77
C ALA A 285 -13.08 -12.41 8.69
N LEU A 286 -13.46 -12.86 9.89
CA LEU A 286 -12.56 -13.40 10.89
C LEU A 286 -11.91 -14.74 10.46
N PRO A 287 -10.58 -14.80 10.31
CA PRO A 287 -9.84 -16.03 10.03
C PRO A 287 -10.10 -17.13 11.06
N ALA A 288 -9.97 -18.39 10.65
CA ALA A 288 -10.21 -19.54 11.52
C ALA A 288 -9.30 -19.53 12.76
N GLU A 289 -8.03 -19.13 12.60
CA GLU A 289 -7.08 -18.98 13.70
C GLU A 289 -7.39 -17.85 14.71
N MET A 290 -8.27 -16.90 14.35
CA MET A 290 -8.68 -15.79 15.21
C MET A 290 -10.03 -16.02 15.92
N ARG A 291 -10.74 -17.10 15.54
CA ARG A 291 -11.94 -17.53 16.25
C ARG A 291 -11.51 -18.05 17.62
N ASP A 292 -12.28 -17.72 18.64
CA ASP A 292 -11.99 -18.27 19.96
C ASP A 292 -12.15 -19.78 19.83
N ILE A 293 -11.08 -20.53 20.11
CA ILE A 293 -11.17 -22.00 20.13
C ILE A 293 -12.20 -22.31 21.20
N SER A 294 -13.43 -22.64 20.79
CA SER A 294 -14.40 -23.27 21.66
C SER A 294 -13.67 -24.44 22.30
N SER A 295 -13.57 -24.40 23.63
CA SER A 295 -12.81 -25.25 24.55
C SER A 295 -12.39 -26.64 24.04
N PRO A 296 -11.24 -27.19 24.49
CA PRO A 296 -10.87 -28.56 24.15
C PRO A 296 -12.07 -29.49 24.39
N LYS A 297 -12.31 -30.38 23.42
CA LYS A 297 -13.27 -31.48 23.52
C LYS A 297 -13.09 -32.14 24.89
N LYS A 298 -14.23 -32.31 25.57
CA LYS A 298 -14.48 -33.08 26.79
C LYS A 298 -13.35 -34.03 27.22
#